data_AF-A0AAW2WAC2-F1
#
_entry.id   AF-A0AAW2WAC2-F1
#
_cell.length_a   1.000
_cell.length_b   1.000
_cell.length_c   1.000
_cell.angle_alpha   90.00
_cell.angle_beta   90.00
_cell.angle_gamma   90.00
#
_symmetry.space_group_name_H-M   'P 1'
#
loop_
_entity.id
_entity.type
_entity.pdbx_description
1 polymer ?
#
loop_
_entity_poly.entity_id
_entity_poly.type
_entity_poly.pdbx_seq_one_letter_code
_entity_poly.pdbx_strand_id
1 'polypeptide(L)'
;MQFYSNGSLVVLVGDSPASVSLTSFPQFMRLLACDAVASVHAVSMLPIDIDSLNSPPSSGPVSAPDASLPADLAALLRHFEAVFALPQGLPPHRPHDHRIHLVPNASPVNSRPYCYPHCQKEVISFLITEMLRDGLICPVPVPIRLRSF
;
A
#
# COMPACT_ATOMS: atom_id res chain seq x y z
N MET A 1 -0.13 -30.31 12.02
CA MET A 1 1.32 -30.64 11.98
C MET A 1 1.69 -31.23 13.33
N GLN A 2 2.55 -32.24 13.44
CA GLN A 2 2.89 -32.87 14.74
C GLN A 2 4.41 -32.85 14.98
N PHE A 3 4.83 -32.51 16.20
CA PHE A 3 6.23 -32.53 16.61
C PHE A 3 6.38 -32.81 18.11
N TYR A 4 7.56 -33.22 18.55
CA TYR A 4 7.85 -33.48 19.96
C TYR A 4 8.46 -32.24 20.63
N SER A 5 7.98 -31.87 21.81
CA SER A 5 8.55 -30.83 22.67
C SER A 5 8.60 -31.32 24.12
N ASN A 6 9.77 -31.23 24.78
CA ASN A 6 10.02 -31.71 26.14
C ASN A 6 9.56 -33.16 26.41
N GLY A 7 9.72 -34.06 25.43
CA GLY A 7 9.31 -35.47 25.55
C GLY A 7 7.81 -35.71 25.39
N SER A 8 7.00 -34.68 25.16
CA SER A 8 5.57 -34.79 24.91
C SER A 8 5.26 -34.55 23.43
N LEU A 9 4.39 -35.39 22.86
CA LEU A 9 3.94 -35.23 21.48
C LEU A 9 2.93 -34.09 21.41
N VAL A 10 3.27 -33.03 20.67
CA VAL A 10 2.39 -31.87 20.46
C VAL A 10 1.83 -31.93 19.04
N VAL A 11 0.50 -31.94 18.95
CA VAL A 11 -0.23 -31.87 17.69
C VAL A 11 -0.73 -30.45 17.50
N LEU A 12 -0.17 -29.74 16.52
CA LEU A 12 -0.74 -28.49 16.03
C LEU A 12 -2.01 -28.81 15.23
N VAL A 13 -3.14 -28.55 15.87
CA VAL A 13 -4.44 -28.43 15.22
C VAL A 13 -4.59 -26.96 14.86
N GLY A 14 -4.84 -26.65 13.58
CA GLY A 14 -5.18 -25.28 13.20
C GLY A 14 -6.54 -24.92 13.80
N ASP A 15 -6.73 -23.67 14.20
CA ASP A 15 -8.06 -23.18 14.55
C ASP A 15 -8.99 -23.44 13.35
N SER A 16 -10.16 -24.04 13.60
CA SER A 16 -11.21 -24.11 12.59
C SER A 16 -11.50 -22.66 12.18
N PRO A 17 -11.49 -22.31 10.88
CA PRO A 17 -11.79 -20.95 10.48
C PRO A 17 -13.16 -20.62 11.04
N ALA A 18 -13.24 -19.59 11.88
CA ALA A 18 -14.51 -19.08 12.35
C ALA A 18 -15.34 -18.77 11.10
N SER A 19 -16.37 -19.57 10.83
CA SER A 19 -17.22 -19.35 9.67
C SER A 19 -18.01 -18.09 9.94
N VAL A 20 -17.68 -17.01 9.24
CA VAL A 20 -18.42 -15.76 9.34
C VAL A 20 -19.82 -16.01 8.78
N SER A 21 -20.82 -16.02 9.64
CA SER A 21 -22.23 -16.17 9.25
C SER A 21 -22.95 -14.84 9.40
N LEU A 22 -23.70 -14.43 8.37
CA LEU A 22 -24.61 -13.30 8.48
C LEU A 22 -25.75 -13.65 9.44
N THR A 23 -25.98 -12.82 10.43
CA THR A 23 -27.08 -12.98 11.39
C THR A 23 -28.18 -11.96 11.11
N SER A 24 -29.43 -12.37 11.28
CA SER A 24 -30.55 -11.43 11.30
C SER A 24 -30.59 -10.65 12.62
N PHE A 25 -31.33 -9.54 12.65
CA PHE A 25 -31.47 -8.71 13.85
C PHE A 25 -32.09 -9.47 15.06
N PRO A 26 -33.16 -10.28 14.92
CA PRO A 26 -33.69 -11.05 16.06
C PRO A 26 -32.70 -12.09 16.59
N GLN A 27 -31.93 -12.74 15.71
CA GLN A 27 -30.91 -13.70 16.09
C GLN A 27 -29.75 -12.99 16.82
N PHE A 28 -29.35 -11.81 16.36
CA PHE A 28 -28.39 -10.95 17.06
C PHE A 28 -28.90 -10.55 18.45
N MET A 29 -30.17 -10.14 18.57
CA MET A 29 -30.78 -9.83 19.87
C MET A 29 -30.80 -11.03 20.81
N ARG A 30 -31.03 -12.24 20.29
CA ARG A 30 -30.95 -13.47 21.08
C ARG A 30 -29.52 -13.74 21.56
N LEU A 31 -28.50 -13.51 20.73
CA LEU A 31 -27.10 -13.66 21.10
C LEU A 31 -26.72 -12.70 22.23
N LEU A 32 -27.16 -11.45 22.16
CA LEU A 32 -26.98 -10.47 23.24
C LEU A 32 -27.69 -10.89 24.53
N ALA A 33 -28.89 -11.46 24.44
CA ALA A 33 -29.67 -11.89 25.61
C ALA A 33 -29.10 -13.14 26.30
N CYS A 34 -28.30 -13.95 25.60
CA CYS A 34 -27.77 -15.23 26.10
C CYS A 34 -26.27 -15.18 26.45
N ASP A 35 -25.68 -14.00 26.56
CA ASP A 35 -24.24 -13.79 26.83
C ASP A 35 -23.32 -14.54 25.85
N ALA A 36 -23.76 -14.65 24.60
CA ALA A 36 -23.06 -15.38 23.54
C ALA A 36 -22.16 -14.46 22.67
N VAL A 37 -21.92 -13.22 23.11
CA VAL A 37 -21.20 -12.18 22.35
C VAL A 37 -20.02 -11.69 23.16
N ALA A 38 -18.80 -11.88 22.64
CA ALA A 38 -17.59 -11.38 23.30
C ALA A 38 -17.34 -9.88 23.04
N SER A 39 -17.58 -9.40 21.82
CA SER A 39 -17.46 -7.98 21.45
C SER A 39 -18.39 -7.61 20.29
N VAL A 40 -18.79 -6.33 20.21
CA VAL A 40 -19.62 -5.78 19.14
C VAL A 40 -18.88 -4.60 18.50
N HIS A 41 -18.79 -4.61 17.17
CA HIS A 41 -18.18 -3.54 16.39
C HIS A 41 -19.17 -3.03 15.34
N ALA A 42 -19.27 -1.71 15.18
CA ALA A 42 -20.07 -1.07 14.14
C ALA A 42 -19.15 -0.42 13.11
N VAL A 43 -19.37 -0.71 11.83
CA VAL A 43 -18.65 -0.10 10.71
C VAL A 43 -19.63 0.77 9.92
N SER A 44 -19.38 2.07 9.89
CA SER A 44 -20.15 3.04 9.09
C SER A 44 -19.26 3.59 7.98
N MET A 45 -19.78 3.64 6.75
CA MET A 45 -19.14 4.40 5.69
C MET A 45 -19.60 5.86 5.80
N LEU A 46 -18.65 6.76 5.94
CA LEU A 46 -18.90 8.20 5.90
C LEU A 46 -18.89 8.66 4.43
N PRO A 47 -19.80 9.57 4.03
CA PRO A 47 -19.75 10.14 2.69
C PRO A 47 -18.41 10.86 2.48
N ILE A 48 -17.80 10.61 1.34
CA ILE A 48 -16.58 11.30 0.93
C ILE A 48 -17.00 12.68 0.43
N ASP A 49 -16.57 13.75 1.09
CA ASP A 49 -16.75 15.11 0.59
C ASP A 49 -15.85 15.31 -0.64
N ILE A 50 -16.46 15.18 -1.83
CA ILE A 50 -15.76 15.33 -3.12
C ILE A 50 -15.18 16.75 -3.28
N ASP A 51 -15.79 17.75 -2.65
CA ASP A 51 -15.30 19.13 -2.67
C ASP A 51 -13.93 19.29 -1.97
N SER A 52 -13.58 18.41 -1.03
CA SER A 52 -12.27 18.40 -0.38
C SER A 52 -11.17 17.88 -1.31
N LEU A 53 -11.49 16.96 -2.22
CA LEU A 53 -10.56 16.36 -3.19
C LEU A 53 -10.20 17.31 -4.35
N ASN A 54 -11.04 18.31 -4.62
CA ASN A 54 -10.80 19.32 -5.66
C ASN A 54 -10.09 20.57 -5.12
N SER A 55 -9.80 20.64 -3.83
CA SER A 55 -8.85 21.61 -3.30
C SER A 55 -7.44 21.21 -3.79
N PRO A 56 -6.58 22.17 -4.19
CA PRO A 56 -5.20 21.85 -4.54
C PRO A 56 -4.59 21.07 -3.35
N PRO A 57 -3.85 19.97 -3.58
CA PRO A 57 -3.18 19.28 -2.49
C PRO A 57 -2.33 20.32 -1.79
N SER A 58 -2.72 20.68 -0.56
CA SER A 58 -1.91 21.51 0.31
C SER A 58 -0.53 20.89 0.33
N SER A 59 0.44 21.57 -0.28
CA SER A 59 1.85 21.19 -0.32
C SER A 59 2.53 21.43 1.04
N GLY A 60 1.78 21.23 2.12
CA GLY A 60 2.23 21.25 3.49
C GLY A 60 2.15 19.85 4.11
N PRO A 61 2.90 19.60 5.20
CA PRO A 61 2.77 18.35 5.95
C PRO A 61 1.30 18.13 6.30
N VAL A 62 0.83 16.90 6.08
CA VAL A 62 -0.47 16.38 6.48
C VAL A 62 -0.95 17.09 7.75
N SER A 63 -2.03 17.86 7.61
CA SER A 63 -2.66 18.60 8.70
C SER A 63 -2.77 17.70 9.93
N ALA A 64 -2.45 18.30 11.07
CA ALA A 64 -2.41 17.66 12.38
C ALA A 64 -3.53 16.64 12.58
N PRO A 65 -3.27 15.50 13.26
CA PRO A 65 -4.30 14.53 13.59
C PRO A 65 -5.51 15.25 14.18
N ASP A 66 -6.69 15.05 13.57
CA ASP A 66 -7.95 15.62 14.04
C ASP A 66 -8.06 15.44 15.56
N ALA A 67 -8.50 16.48 16.26
CA ALA A 67 -8.60 16.51 17.73
C ALA A 67 -9.56 15.44 18.32
N SER A 68 -10.15 14.58 17.49
CA SER A 68 -10.99 13.45 17.82
C SER A 68 -10.28 12.08 17.78
N LEU A 69 -9.00 12.02 17.39
CA LEU A 69 -8.27 10.75 17.35
C LEU A 69 -7.85 10.28 18.75
N PRO A 70 -8.07 8.99 19.10
CA PRO A 70 -7.53 8.40 20.33
C PRO A 70 -6.02 8.59 20.44
N ALA A 71 -5.52 8.86 21.65
CA ALA A 71 -4.11 9.19 21.89
C ALA A 71 -3.15 8.12 21.34
N ASP A 72 -3.51 6.83 21.44
CA ASP A 72 -2.71 5.72 20.95
C ASP A 72 -2.56 5.74 19.43
N LEU A 73 -3.63 6.12 18.71
CA LEU A 73 -3.64 6.19 17.26
C LEU A 73 -2.87 7.42 16.77
N ALA A 74 -3.02 8.57 17.44
CA ALA A 74 -2.22 9.76 17.15
C ALA A 74 -0.72 9.50 17.35
N ALA A 75 -0.35 8.78 18.41
CA ALA A 75 1.03 8.39 18.67
C ALA A 75 1.57 7.45 17.56
N LEU A 76 0.76 6.49 17.11
CA LEU A 76 1.11 5.57 16.04
C LEU A 76 1.31 6.29 14.69
N LEU A 77 0.39 7.16 14.30
CA LEU A 77 0.48 7.92 13.06
C LEU A 77 1.72 8.82 13.05
N ARG A 78 2.02 9.48 14.17
CA ARG A 78 3.23 10.28 14.31
C ARG A 78 4.49 9.44 14.25
N HIS A 79 4.48 8.24 14.84
CA HIS A 79 5.63 7.33 14.78
C HIS A 79 5.93 6.88 13.34
N PHE A 80 4.90 6.67 12.51
CA PHE A 80 5.03 6.24 11.12
C PHE A 80 4.81 7.38 10.11
N GLU A 81 4.99 8.64 10.50
CA GLU A 81 4.79 9.80 9.63
C GLU A 81 5.62 9.69 8.33
N ALA A 82 6.84 9.15 8.44
CA ALA A 82 7.73 8.91 7.31
C ALA A 82 7.17 7.94 6.25
N VAL A 83 6.23 7.06 6.60
CA VAL A 83 5.58 6.13 5.65
C VAL A 83 4.60 6.88 4.74
N PHE A 84 4.04 7.98 5.23
CA PHE A 84 3.07 8.81 4.51
C PHE A 84 3.71 10.03 3.84
N ALA A 85 4.97 10.32 4.15
CA ALA A 85 5.73 11.35 3.47
C ALA A 85 5.92 11.00 1.98
N LEU A 86 5.98 12.03 1.13
CA LEU A 86 6.31 11.83 -0.27
C LEU A 86 7.70 11.15 -0.36
N PRO A 87 7.84 10.02 -1.08
CA PRO A 87 9.12 9.34 -1.17
C PRO A 87 10.12 10.25 -1.88
N GLN A 88 11.24 10.53 -1.21
CA GLN A 88 12.35 11.27 -1.78
C GLN A 88 13.46 10.28 -2.12
N GLY A 89 13.77 10.16 -3.41
CA GLY A 89 14.83 9.27 -3.90
C GLY A 89 14.42 7.80 -4.02
N LEU A 90 15.43 6.96 -4.27
CA LEU A 90 15.29 5.51 -4.41
C LEU A 90 15.14 4.83 -3.04
N PRO A 91 14.39 3.72 -2.95
CA PRO A 91 14.29 2.96 -1.71
C PRO A 91 15.67 2.43 -1.27
N PRO A 92 15.90 2.27 0.05
CA PRO A 92 17.16 1.76 0.56
C PRO A 92 17.41 0.33 0.07
N HIS A 93 18.69 -0.01 -0.06
CA HIS A 93 19.11 -1.35 -0.48
C HIS A 93 18.56 -2.41 0.49
N ARG A 94 17.94 -3.45 -0.05
CA ARG A 94 17.41 -4.59 0.72
C ARG A 94 18.40 -5.76 0.66
N PRO A 95 18.44 -6.67 1.65
CA PRO A 95 19.34 -7.84 1.60
C PRO A 95 18.93 -8.85 0.51
N HIS A 96 17.70 -8.79 0.04
CA HIS A 96 17.18 -9.63 -1.03
C HIS A 96 17.02 -8.83 -2.32
N ASP A 97 17.85 -9.14 -3.30
CA ASP A 97 17.69 -8.62 -4.66
C ASP A 97 16.65 -9.44 -5.42
N HIS A 98 15.57 -8.79 -5.82
CA HIS A 98 14.63 -9.39 -6.77
C HIS A 98 15.25 -9.37 -8.16
N ARG A 99 15.43 -10.55 -8.77
CA ARG A 99 15.95 -10.69 -10.13
C ARG A 99 14.82 -11.06 -11.08
N ILE A 100 14.76 -10.36 -12.21
CA ILE A 100 13.92 -10.77 -13.34
C ILE A 100 14.65 -11.90 -14.06
N HIS A 101 14.19 -13.14 -13.90
CA HIS A 101 14.76 -14.29 -14.59
C HIS A 101 14.38 -14.26 -16.08
N LEU A 102 15.37 -14.11 -16.95
CA LEU A 102 15.18 -14.17 -18.40
C LEU A 102 15.20 -15.62 -18.89
N VAL A 103 14.42 -15.91 -19.93
CA VAL A 103 14.53 -17.17 -20.67
C VAL A 103 15.93 -17.25 -21.29
N PRO A 104 16.64 -18.40 -21.20
CA PRO A 104 17.96 -18.55 -21.80
C PRO A 104 17.92 -18.25 -23.30
N ASN A 105 18.90 -17.48 -23.78
CA ASN A 105 19.04 -17.04 -25.18
C ASN A 105 17.92 -16.12 -25.71
N ALA A 106 17.13 -15.49 -24.84
CA ALA A 106 16.16 -14.49 -25.27
C ALA A 106 16.86 -13.27 -25.91
N SER A 107 16.42 -12.89 -27.11
CA SER A 107 16.88 -11.67 -27.77
C SER A 107 16.35 -10.43 -27.03
N PRO A 108 17.16 -9.37 -26.83
CA PRO A 108 16.68 -8.13 -26.23
C PRO A 108 15.61 -7.48 -27.11
N VAL A 109 14.51 -7.06 -26.50
CA VAL A 109 13.43 -6.34 -27.19
C VAL A 109 13.86 -4.88 -27.35
N ASN A 110 13.94 -4.41 -28.59
CA ASN A 110 14.17 -3.00 -28.91
C ASN A 110 13.04 -2.48 -29.78
N SER A 111 12.10 -1.77 -29.17
CA SER A 111 11.01 -1.08 -29.85
C SER A 111 11.37 0.37 -30.14
N ARG A 112 11.01 0.86 -31.32
CA ARG A 112 11.15 2.29 -31.65
C ARG A 112 10.30 3.13 -30.68
N PRO A 113 10.83 4.27 -30.17
CA PRO A 113 10.03 5.20 -29.38
C PRO A 113 8.79 5.65 -30.15
N TYR A 114 7.66 5.75 -29.47
CA TYR A 114 6.42 6.26 -30.04
C TYR A 114 6.46 7.80 -30.15
N CYS A 115 5.92 8.34 -31.24
CA CYS A 115 5.81 9.79 -31.43
C CYS A 115 4.58 10.33 -30.71
N TYR A 116 4.79 11.15 -29.68
CA TYR A 116 3.70 11.78 -28.92
C TYR A 116 3.28 13.13 -29.56
N PRO A 117 1.98 13.45 -29.57
CA PRO A 117 1.48 14.80 -29.88
C PRO A 117 2.13 15.87 -28.97
N HIS A 118 2.24 17.10 -29.46
CA HIS A 118 2.96 18.19 -28.77
C HIS A 118 2.52 18.41 -27.32
N CYS A 119 1.20 18.52 -27.10
CA CYS A 119 0.63 18.72 -25.78
C CYS A 119 0.98 17.60 -24.78
N GLN A 120 1.04 16.35 -25.25
CA GLN A 120 1.42 15.21 -24.41
C GLN A 120 2.93 15.21 -24.13
N LYS A 121 3.75 15.56 -25.12
CA LYS A 121 5.22 15.65 -24.95
C LYS A 121 5.58 16.68 -23.87
N GLU A 122 4.92 17.84 -23.86
CA GLU A 122 5.17 18.89 -22.86
C GLU A 122 4.88 18.40 -21.45
N VAL A 123 3.70 17.79 -21.24
CA VAL A 123 3.31 17.24 -19.93
C VAL A 123 4.27 16.14 -19.49
N ILE A 124 4.60 15.19 -20.38
CA ILE A 124 5.54 14.10 -20.07
C ILE A 124 6.93 14.65 -19.71
N SER A 125 7.41 15.66 -20.44
CA SER A 125 8.73 16.27 -20.18
C SER A 125 8.77 16.99 -18.84
N PHE A 126 7.69 17.70 -18.48
CA PHE A 126 7.54 18.31 -17.18
C PHE A 126 7.56 17.25 -16.06
N LEU A 127 6.76 16.20 -16.19
CA LEU A 127 6.71 15.11 -15.19
C LEU A 127 8.06 14.40 -15.04
N ILE A 128 8.77 14.13 -16.14
CA ILE A 128 10.11 13.53 -16.09
C ILE A 128 11.08 14.43 -15.33
N THR A 129 11.00 15.75 -15.53
CA THR A 129 11.88 16.72 -14.85
C THR A 129 11.62 16.73 -13.34
N GLU A 130 10.35 16.74 -12.93
CA GLU A 130 9.96 16.64 -11.52
C GLU A 130 10.44 15.31 -10.91
N MET A 131 10.19 14.18 -11.57
CA MET A 131 10.62 12.86 -11.08
C MET A 131 12.14 12.71 -10.98
N LEU A 132 12.91 13.35 -11.87
CA LEU A 132 14.38 13.40 -11.78
C LEU A 132 14.82 14.26 -10.59
N ARG A 133 14.16 15.40 -10.38
CA ARG A 133 14.43 16.30 -9.25
C ARG A 133 14.15 15.62 -7.92
N ASP A 134 13.06 14.85 -7.83
CA ASP A 134 12.66 14.10 -6.64
C ASP A 134 13.50 12.82 -6.44
N GLY A 135 14.35 12.47 -7.40
CA GLY A 135 15.21 11.28 -7.36
C GLY A 135 14.45 9.95 -7.52
N LEU A 136 13.20 9.99 -7.98
CA LEU A 136 12.38 8.81 -8.24
C LEU A 136 12.88 8.02 -9.46
N ILE A 137 13.49 8.71 -10.42
CA ILE A 137 14.10 8.10 -11.61
C ILE A 137 15.55 8.58 -11.75
N CYS A 138 16.39 7.72 -12.34
CA CYS A 138 17.78 8.03 -12.63
C CYS A 138 18.15 7.60 -14.07
N PRO A 139 18.98 8.36 -14.80
CA PRO A 139 19.47 7.92 -16.11
C PRO A 139 20.35 6.69 -15.97
N VAL A 140 20.00 5.60 -16.67
CA VAL A 140 20.80 4.36 -16.68
C VAL A 140 21.39 4.12 -18.07
N PRO A 141 22.69 3.79 -18.19
CA PRO A 141 23.31 3.42 -19.45
C PRO A 141 22.96 1.95 -19.78
N VAL A 142 21.73 1.72 -20.26
CA VAL A 142 21.30 0.39 -20.73
C VAL A 142 21.44 0.25 -22.25
N PRO A 143 21.82 -0.93 -22.77
CA PRO A 143 21.92 -1.19 -24.21
C PRO A 143 20.55 -1.22 -24.91
N ILE A 144 19.45 -1.38 -24.15
CA ILE A 144 18.08 -1.24 -24.64
C ILE A 144 17.78 0.24 -24.82
N ARG A 145 17.98 0.72 -26.03
CA ARG A 145 17.99 2.15 -26.35
C ARG A 145 16.60 2.66 -26.70
N LEU A 146 15.83 3.08 -25.68
CA LEU A 146 14.79 4.09 -25.91
C LEU A 146 15.53 5.42 -26.09
N ARG A 147 15.85 5.81 -27.34
CA ARG A 147 16.49 7.11 -27.60
C ARG A 147 15.64 8.21 -26.96
N SER A 148 16.32 9.07 -26.20
CA SER A 148 15.76 10.15 -25.38
C SER A 148 14.82 11.10 -26.12
N PHE A 149 13.92 11.74 -25.36
CA PHE A 149 13.07 12.87 -25.74
C PHE A 149 13.83 14.18 -25.94
#